data_AF-A0A699YTS1-F1
#
_entry.id   AF-A0A699YTS1-F1
#
_cell.length_a   1.000
_cell.length_b   1.000
_cell.length_c   1.000
_cell.angle_alpha   90.00
_cell.angle_beta   90.00
_cell.angle_gamma   90.00
#
_symmetry.space_group_name_H-M   'P 1'
#
loop_
_entity.id
_entity.type
_entity.pdbx_description
1 polymer ?
#
loop_
_entity_poly.entity_id
_entity_poly.type
_entity_poly.pdbx_seq_one_letter_code
_entity_poly.pdbx_strand_id
1 'polypeptide(L)'
;LDKHTNLATALLAAIKARGLDAWHNAAEDVLCGKADLAAVMRLVGGQRGSPADRLRLALIWLLTTEGLPSEADLGDLEAALRSAGADVTALAYVRTLKRNNLTGARVDGQSSTGGLSSAQGGAALLDWADKTFGQGLSHVTKSVKTLLA
;
A
#
# COMPACT_ATOMS: atom_id res chain seq x y z
N LEU A 1 32.71 13.54 19.83
CA LEU A 1 31.87 14.67 19.36
C LEU A 1 31.70 14.65 17.85
N ASP A 2 32.80 14.66 17.10
CA ASP A 2 32.83 14.81 15.63
C ASP A 2 31.94 13.84 14.83
N LYS A 3 31.91 12.55 15.20
CA LYS A 3 31.11 11.54 14.47
C LYS A 3 29.59 11.80 14.51
N HIS A 4 29.04 12.18 15.67
CA HIS A 4 27.60 12.44 15.80
C HIS A 4 27.19 13.72 15.07
N THR A 5 28.04 14.75 15.10
CA THR A 5 27.80 16.00 14.37
C THR A 5 27.84 15.78 12.86
N ASN A 6 28.80 15.00 12.35
CA ASN A 6 28.88 14.69 10.92
C ASN A 6 27.67 13.88 10.45
N LEU A 7 27.21 12.91 11.25
CA LEU A 7 25.99 12.14 10.96
C LEU A 7 24.77 13.07 10.94
N ALA A 8 24.62 13.95 11.93
CA ALA A 8 23.50 14.89 11.99
C ALA A 8 23.47 15.85 10.78
N THR A 9 24.62 16.39 10.37
CA THR A 9 24.72 17.27 9.19
C THR A 9 24.39 16.51 7.91
N ALA A 10 24.87 15.28 7.76
CA ALA A 10 24.56 14.44 6.60
C ALA A 10 23.06 14.12 6.51
N LEU A 11 22.40 13.81 7.64
CA LEU A 11 20.95 13.60 7.69
C LEU A 11 20.18 14.87 7.34
N LEU A 12 20.56 16.02 7.90
CA LEU A 12 19.94 17.32 7.60
C LEU A 12 20.04 17.68 6.11
N ALA A 13 21.19 17.41 5.50
CA ALA A 13 21.38 17.61 4.07
C ALA A 13 20.44 16.70 3.24
N ALA A 14 20.34 15.41 3.60
CA ALA A 14 19.46 14.47 2.91
C ALA A 14 17.97 14.83 3.04
N ILE A 15 17.54 15.26 4.24
CA ILE A 15 16.15 15.72 4.50
C ILE A 15 15.81 16.91 3.61
N LYS A 16 16.68 17.93 3.58
CA LYS A 16 16.48 19.14 2.77
C LYS A 16 16.51 18.86 1.27
N ALA A 17 17.45 18.02 0.81
CA ALA A 17 17.60 17.69 -0.60
C ALA A 17 16.34 17.00 -1.16
N ARG A 18 15.74 16.08 -0.38
CA ARG A 18 14.54 15.34 -0.79
C ARG A 18 13.23 16.05 -0.43
N GLY A 19 13.27 17.06 0.44
CA GLY A 19 12.07 17.71 0.99
C GLY A 19 11.23 16.75 1.82
N LEU A 20 11.89 15.88 2.61
CA LEU A 20 11.26 14.81 3.37
C LEU A 20 10.17 15.28 4.35
N ASP A 21 10.29 16.52 4.85
CA ASP A 21 9.29 17.12 5.74
C ASP A 21 7.91 17.21 5.07
N ALA A 22 7.87 17.55 3.78
CA ALA A 22 6.62 17.65 3.03
C ALA A 22 5.98 16.27 2.79
N TRP A 23 6.81 15.26 2.51
CA TRP A 23 6.36 13.87 2.35
C TRP A 23 5.82 13.30 3.66
N HIS A 24 6.47 13.62 4.78
CA HIS A 24 6.02 13.19 6.09
C HIS A 24 4.68 13.83 6.46
N ASN A 25 4.56 15.16 6.35
CA ASN A 25 3.29 15.85 6.65
C ASN A 25 2.13 15.36 5.78
N ALA A 26 2.37 15.16 4.48
CA ALA A 26 1.35 14.61 3.59
C ALA A 26 0.94 13.19 3.98
N ALA A 27 1.88 12.34 4.43
CA ALA A 27 1.56 11.01 4.91
C ALA A 27 0.73 11.04 6.20
N GLU A 28 1.03 11.96 7.13
CA GLU A 28 0.25 12.17 8.35
C GLU A 28 -1.18 12.64 8.02
N ASP A 29 -1.33 13.58 7.09
CA ASP A 29 -2.66 14.04 6.66
C ASP A 29 -3.48 12.90 6.05
N VAL A 30 -2.85 12.03 5.25
CA VAL A 30 -3.49 10.82 4.69
C VAL A 30 -3.86 9.82 5.78
N LEU A 31 -3.02 9.66 6.83
CA LEU A 31 -3.30 8.78 7.97
C LEU A 31 -4.49 9.28 8.79
N CYS A 32 -4.59 10.60 9.00
CA CYS A 32 -5.70 11.24 9.69
C CYS A 32 -6.97 11.38 8.83
N GLY A 33 -6.96 10.93 7.57
CA GLY A 33 -8.11 11.08 6.66
C GLY A 33 -8.39 12.53 6.22
N LYS A 34 -7.40 13.41 6.31
CA LYS A 34 -7.50 14.84 5.94
C LYS A 34 -7.09 15.12 4.49
N ALA A 35 -6.46 14.15 3.82
CA ALA A 35 -5.94 14.29 2.48
C ALA A 35 -6.57 13.29 1.51
N ASP A 36 -7.08 13.83 0.41
CA ASP A 36 -7.72 13.07 -0.67
C ASP A 36 -6.72 12.65 -1.75
N LEU A 37 -7.17 11.80 -2.67
CA LEU A 37 -6.37 11.34 -3.83
C LEU A 37 -5.75 12.50 -4.61
N ALA A 38 -6.49 13.60 -4.82
CA ALA A 38 -5.99 14.77 -5.53
C ALA A 38 -4.75 15.39 -4.84
N ALA A 39 -4.72 15.41 -3.51
CA ALA A 39 -3.56 15.91 -2.75
C ALA A 39 -2.36 14.98 -2.91
N VAL A 40 -2.58 13.66 -2.91
CA VAL A 40 -1.54 12.65 -3.15
C VAL A 40 -0.99 12.78 -4.57
N MET A 41 -1.86 12.84 -5.59
CA MET A 41 -1.45 12.99 -6.99
C MET A 41 -0.64 14.26 -7.23
N ARG A 42 -1.00 15.37 -6.58
CA ARG A 42 -0.24 16.62 -6.67
C ARG A 42 1.19 16.47 -6.15
N LEU A 43 1.38 15.73 -5.06
CA LEU A 43 2.73 15.46 -4.53
C LEU A 43 3.50 14.48 -5.43
N VAL A 44 2.84 13.42 -5.90
CA VAL A 44 3.41 12.41 -6.80
C VAL A 44 3.79 12.99 -8.17
N GLY A 45 3.12 14.04 -8.66
CA GLY A 45 3.50 14.76 -9.87
C GLY A 45 4.59 15.83 -9.66
N GLY A 46 5.01 16.09 -8.41
CA GLY A 46 5.99 17.13 -8.09
C GLY A 46 7.42 16.80 -8.52
N GLN A 47 8.32 17.79 -8.46
CA GLN A 47 9.75 17.61 -8.81
C GLN A 47 10.62 17.10 -7.66
N ARG A 48 10.15 17.19 -6.41
CA ARG A 48 10.91 16.81 -5.20
C ARG A 48 10.60 15.39 -4.77
N GLY A 49 11.55 14.76 -4.06
CA GLY A 49 11.40 13.39 -3.54
C GLY A 49 11.92 12.32 -4.50
N SER A 50 12.32 11.20 -3.92
CA SER A 50 12.75 10.01 -4.67
C SER A 50 11.54 9.19 -5.15
N PRO A 51 11.71 8.31 -6.15
CA PRO A 51 10.65 7.39 -6.57
C PRO A 51 10.08 6.55 -5.41
N ALA A 52 10.94 6.17 -4.47
CA ALA A 52 10.54 5.43 -3.27
C ALA A 52 9.64 6.25 -2.32
N ASP A 53 9.85 7.57 -2.20
CA ASP A 53 9.00 8.43 -1.35
C ASP A 53 7.58 8.54 -1.92
N ARG A 54 7.48 8.66 -3.25
CA ARG A 54 6.20 8.71 -3.97
C ARG A 54 5.42 7.42 -3.83
N LEU A 55 6.10 6.30 -4.02
CA LEU A 55 5.53 4.96 -3.83
C LEU A 55 5.04 4.77 -2.40
N ARG A 56 5.83 5.17 -1.40
CA ARG A 56 5.44 5.08 0.01
C ARG A 56 4.16 5.87 0.29
N LEU A 57 4.06 7.10 -0.19
CA LEU A 57 2.86 7.92 0.02
C LEU A 57 1.62 7.29 -0.64
N ALA A 58 1.76 6.79 -1.87
CA ALA A 58 0.68 6.12 -2.60
C ALA A 58 0.21 4.84 -1.88
N LEU A 59 1.14 4.04 -1.34
CA LEU A 59 0.81 2.85 -0.56
C LEU A 59 0.10 3.20 0.75
N ILE A 60 0.56 4.23 1.46
CA ILE A 60 -0.11 4.69 2.69
C ILE A 60 -1.54 5.08 2.34
N TRP A 61 -1.75 5.92 1.33
CA TRP A 61 -3.09 6.30 0.88
C TRP A 61 -3.96 5.10 0.52
N LEU A 62 -3.43 4.14 -0.24
CA LEU A 62 -4.19 2.95 -0.61
C LEU A 62 -4.55 2.09 0.61
N LEU A 63 -3.69 1.98 1.60
CA LEU A 63 -3.94 1.21 2.83
C LEU A 63 -4.88 1.95 3.80
N THR A 64 -4.88 3.28 3.78
CA THR A 64 -5.69 4.11 4.68
C THR A 64 -7.05 4.52 4.11
N THR A 65 -7.25 4.41 2.80
CA THR A 65 -8.55 4.70 2.19
C THR A 65 -9.58 3.64 2.59
N GLU A 66 -10.79 4.03 2.95
CA GLU A 66 -11.88 3.09 3.22
C GLU A 66 -12.46 2.53 1.92
N GLY A 67 -12.60 1.21 1.82
CA GLY A 67 -13.08 0.55 0.61
C GLY A 67 -12.06 0.55 -0.54
N LEU A 68 -12.45 -0.09 -1.66
CA LEU A 68 -11.61 -0.14 -2.86
C LEU A 68 -11.85 1.14 -3.68
N PRO A 69 -10.81 1.97 -3.93
CA PRO A 69 -10.95 3.13 -4.80
C PRO A 69 -11.27 2.71 -6.24
N SER A 70 -11.73 3.66 -7.06
CA SER A 70 -12.13 3.34 -8.43
C SER A 70 -10.95 2.82 -9.27
N GLU A 71 -11.25 1.97 -10.24
CA GLU A 71 -10.25 1.41 -11.16
C GLU A 71 -9.55 2.51 -11.98
N ALA A 72 -10.27 3.59 -12.30
CA ALA A 72 -9.74 4.76 -13.01
C ALA A 72 -8.71 5.52 -12.14
N ASP A 73 -9.08 5.83 -10.89
CA ASP A 73 -8.21 6.52 -9.93
C ASP A 73 -6.91 5.74 -9.68
N LEU A 74 -7.02 4.42 -9.53
CA LEU A 74 -5.86 3.53 -9.40
C LEU A 74 -5.00 3.55 -10.66
N GLY A 75 -5.60 3.50 -11.84
CA GLY A 75 -4.90 3.58 -13.12
C GLY A 75 -4.11 4.88 -13.28
N ASP A 76 -4.71 6.01 -12.93
CA ASP A 76 -4.08 7.33 -12.98
C ASP A 76 -2.92 7.44 -11.98
N LEU A 77 -3.10 6.93 -10.76
CA LEU A 77 -2.05 6.88 -9.74
C LEU A 77 -0.88 6.00 -10.19
N GLU A 78 -1.15 4.84 -10.77
CA GLU A 78 -0.12 3.96 -11.33
C GLU A 78 0.63 4.62 -12.50
N ALA A 79 -0.08 5.32 -13.39
CA ALA A 79 0.53 6.04 -14.50
C ALA A 79 1.45 7.17 -14.01
N ALA A 80 1.00 7.93 -13.01
CA ALA A 80 1.80 8.98 -12.37
C ALA A 80 3.06 8.42 -11.66
N LEU A 81 2.96 7.25 -11.03
CA LEU A 81 4.11 6.60 -10.42
C LEU A 81 5.10 6.06 -11.45
N ARG A 82 4.63 5.47 -12.56
CA ARG A 82 5.51 5.03 -13.65
C ARG A 82 6.24 6.20 -14.29
N SER A 83 5.55 7.31 -14.54
CA SER A 83 6.19 8.50 -15.12
C SER A 83 7.22 9.12 -14.18
N ALA A 84 7.04 8.97 -12.87
CA ALA A 84 8.02 9.35 -11.85
C ALA A 84 9.14 8.31 -11.62
N GLY A 85 9.18 7.22 -12.40
CA GLY A 85 10.21 6.18 -12.32
C GLY A 85 10.10 5.26 -11.10
N ALA A 86 8.93 5.18 -10.46
CA ALA A 86 8.69 4.26 -9.34
C ALA A 86 8.24 2.88 -9.84
N ASP A 87 8.66 1.83 -9.13
CA ASP A 87 8.23 0.46 -9.41
C ASP A 87 6.81 0.22 -8.89
N VAL A 88 5.89 -0.14 -9.79
CA VAL A 88 4.45 -0.25 -9.47
C VAL A 88 4.06 -1.67 -9.03
N THR A 89 5.00 -2.62 -9.03
CA THR A 89 4.74 -4.01 -8.60
C THR A 89 4.17 -4.09 -7.18
N ALA A 90 4.70 -3.29 -6.26
CA ALA A 90 4.22 -3.22 -4.88
C ALA A 90 2.76 -2.71 -4.80
N LEU A 91 2.39 -1.74 -5.64
CA LEU A 91 1.04 -1.19 -5.68
C LEU A 91 0.04 -2.25 -6.19
N ALA A 92 0.40 -2.98 -7.25
CA ALA A 92 -0.42 -4.08 -7.77
C ALA A 92 -0.65 -5.20 -6.73
N TYR A 93 0.37 -5.51 -5.93
CA TYR A 93 0.23 -6.47 -4.83
C TYR A 93 -0.72 -5.96 -3.74
N VAL A 94 -0.54 -4.73 -3.26
CA VAL A 94 -1.42 -4.15 -2.23
C VAL A 94 -2.86 -3.99 -2.73
N ARG A 95 -3.05 -3.65 -4.00
CA ARG A 95 -4.37 -3.65 -4.65
C ARG A 95 -5.05 -5.01 -4.57
N THR A 96 -4.30 -6.08 -4.84
CA THR A 96 -4.81 -7.46 -4.74
C THR A 96 -5.16 -7.81 -3.29
N LEU A 97 -4.30 -7.47 -2.33
CA LEU A 97 -4.58 -7.67 -0.91
C LEU A 97 -5.86 -6.95 -0.47
N LYS A 98 -6.03 -5.70 -0.88
CA LYS A 98 -7.19 -4.89 -0.53
C LYS A 98 -8.48 -5.41 -1.15
N ARG A 99 -8.44 -5.82 -2.42
CA ARG A 99 -9.57 -6.47 -3.10
C ARG A 99 -10.03 -7.74 -2.38
N ASN A 100 -9.10 -8.46 -1.76
CA ASN A 100 -9.36 -9.69 -1.02
C ASN A 100 -9.64 -9.44 0.48
N ASN A 101 -9.76 -8.19 0.93
CA ASN A 101 -9.93 -7.79 2.33
C ASN A 101 -8.82 -8.30 3.29
N LEU A 102 -7.61 -8.51 2.77
CA LEU A 102 -6.47 -9.07 3.52
C LEU A 102 -5.63 -8.02 4.24
N THR A 103 -5.93 -6.74 4.06
CA THR A 103 -5.19 -5.62 4.66
C THR A 103 -5.53 -5.38 6.13
N GLY A 104 -6.39 -6.21 6.72
CA GLY A 104 -6.95 -6.00 8.05
C GLY A 104 -7.95 -4.85 8.01
N ALA A 105 -9.24 -5.15 8.18
CA ALA A 105 -10.22 -4.10 8.42
C ALA A 105 -9.73 -3.29 9.63
N ARG A 106 -9.70 -1.96 9.52
CA ARG A 106 -9.54 -1.10 10.68
C ARG A 106 -10.66 -1.46 11.64
N VAL A 107 -10.32 -2.02 12.79
CA VAL A 107 -11.19 -1.96 13.96
C VAL A 107 -11.19 -0.48 14.33
N ASP A 108 -12.22 0.22 13.87
CA ASP A 108 -12.51 1.56 14.35
C ASP A 108 -12.57 1.51 15.87
N GLY A 109 -11.83 2.41 16.51
CA GLY A 109 -11.62 2.41 17.95
C GLY A 109 -12.89 2.79 18.68
N GLN A 110 -13.81 1.83 18.86
CA GLN A 110 -14.85 1.91 19.87
C GLN A 110 -14.45 1.02 21.04
N SER A 111 -13.99 1.68 22.10
CA SER A 111 -13.81 1.12 23.43
C SER A 111 -15.06 0.37 23.90
N SER A 112 -15.00 -0.97 23.96
CA SER A 112 -15.71 -1.77 24.96
C SER A 112 -15.22 -3.22 24.96
N THR A 113 -14.71 -3.65 26.12
CA THR A 113 -14.74 -5.02 26.65
C THR A 113 -14.18 -6.19 25.81
N GLY A 114 -12.99 -6.65 26.22
CA GLY A 114 -12.74 -8.06 26.53
C GLY A 114 -12.78 -9.07 25.38
N GLY A 115 -11.64 -9.28 24.74
CA GLY A 115 -11.42 -10.45 23.88
C GLY A 115 -10.07 -10.36 23.16
N LEU A 116 -9.12 -11.19 23.57
CA LEU A 116 -7.84 -11.34 22.91
C LEU A 116 -8.04 -12.17 21.63
N SER A 117 -8.50 -11.54 20.54
CA SER A 117 -8.52 -12.13 19.20
C SER A 117 -7.30 -11.68 18.41
N SER A 118 -6.12 -12.08 18.89
CA SER A 118 -4.95 -12.16 18.03
C SER A 118 -5.23 -13.16 16.91
N ALA A 119 -5.03 -12.73 15.66
CA ALA A 119 -4.98 -13.53 14.42
C ALA A 119 -6.29 -13.76 13.63
N GLN A 120 -7.07 -12.71 13.34
CA GLN A 120 -8.07 -12.78 12.26
C GLN A 120 -7.46 -12.57 10.84
N GLY A 121 -6.31 -11.89 10.74
CA GLY A 121 -5.62 -11.68 9.46
C GLY A 121 -4.99 -12.94 8.84
N GLY A 122 -4.57 -13.90 9.68
CA GLY A 122 -4.02 -15.18 9.21
C GLY A 122 -5.09 -16.11 8.63
N ALA A 123 -6.29 -16.13 9.22
CA ALA A 123 -7.40 -16.95 8.75
C ALA A 123 -7.94 -16.49 7.38
N ALA A 124 -8.02 -15.17 7.14
CA ALA A 124 -8.43 -14.63 5.85
C ALA A 124 -7.41 -14.92 4.72
N LEU A 125 -6.10 -14.87 5.04
CA LEU A 125 -5.05 -15.24 4.09
C LEU A 125 -5.07 -16.73 3.73
N LEU A 126 -5.25 -17.59 4.73
CA LEU A 126 -5.36 -19.04 4.54
C LEU A 126 -6.61 -19.42 3.73
N ASP A 127 -7.77 -18.79 4.00
CA ASP A 127 -9.02 -19.02 3.26
C ASP A 127 -8.96 -18.48 1.82
N TRP A 128 -8.34 -17.32 1.60
CA TRP A 128 -8.09 -16.82 0.24
C TRP A 128 -7.14 -17.73 -0.54
N ALA A 129 -6.04 -18.17 0.10
CA ALA A 129 -5.10 -19.10 -0.50
C ALA A 129 -5.79 -20.43 -0.86
N ASP A 130 -6.58 -20.99 0.05
CA ASP A 130 -7.32 -22.23 -0.22
C ASP A 130 -8.30 -22.07 -1.39
N LYS A 131 -9.07 -20.97 -1.44
CA LYS A 131 -10.00 -20.71 -2.55
C LYS A 131 -9.30 -20.47 -3.89
N THR A 132 -8.17 -19.77 -3.92
CA THR A 132 -7.47 -19.46 -5.16
C THR A 132 -6.63 -20.64 -5.67
N PHE A 133 -5.85 -21.29 -4.82
CA PHE A 133 -5.04 -22.44 -5.20
C PHE A 133 -5.89 -23.70 -5.37
N GLY A 134 -6.89 -23.91 -4.52
CA GLY A 134 -7.80 -25.05 -4.58
C GLY A 134 -8.68 -25.04 -5.83
N GLN A 135 -9.27 -23.88 -6.20
CA GLN A 135 -10.04 -23.81 -7.44
C GLN A 135 -9.18 -23.94 -8.70
N GLY A 136 -7.98 -23.35 -8.72
CA GLY A 136 -7.05 -23.46 -9.85
C GLY A 136 -6.64 -24.90 -10.15
N LEU A 137 -6.27 -25.68 -9.14
CA LEU A 137 -5.90 -27.10 -9.29
C LEU A 137 -7.09 -27.98 -9.71
N SER A 138 -8.28 -27.70 -9.19
CA SER A 138 -9.48 -28.47 -9.56
C SER A 138 -9.86 -28.31 -11.03
N HIS A 139 -9.61 -27.14 -11.61
CA HIS A 139 -9.84 -26.89 -13.03
C HIS A 139 -8.83 -27.62 -13.90
N VAL A 140 -7.53 -27.58 -13.56
CA VAL A 140 -6.47 -28.27 -14.33
C VAL A 140 -6.65 -29.79 -14.30
N THR A 141 -6.98 -30.36 -13.14
CA THR A 141 -7.21 -31.81 -13.01
C THR A 141 -8.46 -32.26 -13.75
N LYS A 142 -9.52 -31.45 -13.78
CA LYS A 142 -10.69 -31.70 -14.63
C LYS A 142 -10.35 -31.61 -16.12
N SER A 143 -9.57 -30.63 -16.55
CA SER A 143 -9.12 -30.50 -17.94
C SER A 143 -8.30 -31.72 -18.40
N VAL A 144 -7.37 -32.19 -17.57
CA VAL A 144 -6.57 -33.39 -17.88
C VAL A 144 -7.44 -34.63 -17.93
N LYS A 145 -8.43 -34.75 -17.04
CA LYS A 145 -9.37 -35.88 -17.05
C LYS A 145 -10.28 -35.87 -18.28
N THR A 146 -10.65 -34.70 -18.79
CA THR A 146 -11.41 -34.55 -20.05
C THR A 146 -10.56 -34.85 -21.29
N LEU A 147 -9.23 -34.72 -21.22
CA LEU A 147 -8.32 -35.09 -22.30
C LEU A 147 -7.92 -36.57 -22.30
N LEU A 148 -8.19 -37.28 -21.20
CA LEU A 148 -7.88 -38.71 -21.01
C LEU A 148 -9.12 -39.61 -21.06
N ALA A 149 -10.30 -39.04 -21.36
CA ALA A 149 -11.56 -39.75 -21.60
C ALA A 149 -11.95 -39.62 -23.07
#